data_AF-A0A9J6PUG9-F1
#
_entry.id   AF-A0A9J6PUG9-F1
#
_cell.length_a   1.000
_cell.length_b   1.000
_cell.length_c   1.000
_cell.angle_alpha   90.00
_cell.angle_beta   90.00
_cell.angle_gamma   90.00
#
_symmetry.space_group_name_H-M   'P 1'
#
loop_
_entity.id
_entity.type
_entity.pdbx_description
1 polymer ?
#
loop_
_entity_poly.entity_id
_entity_poly.type
_entity_poly.pdbx_seq_one_letter_code
_entity_poly.pdbx_strand_id
1 'polypeptide(L)'
;MKQLVIDILMKLAKMDVDSKELTAQVEAQSLLIAALLLTAGKEGSNNISQNIQNAVQMATESPAAFLQSDVDLLLTHVNRLLAVTRYVDEKSEA
;
A
#
# COMPACT_ATOMS: atom_id res chain seq x y z
N MET A 1 11.04 -22.28 32.73
CA MET A 1 11.87 -21.62 31.69
C MET A 1 11.76 -22.28 30.31
N LYS A 2 11.91 -23.61 30.17
CA LYS A 2 11.80 -24.29 28.86
C LYS A 2 10.45 -24.04 28.16
N GLN A 3 9.33 -24.11 28.90
CA GLN A 3 8.00 -23.87 28.34
C GLN A 3 7.83 -22.44 27.81
N LEU A 4 8.25 -21.43 28.60
CA LEU A 4 8.21 -20.03 28.19
C LEU A 4 9.01 -19.76 26.90
N VAL A 5 10.19 -20.39 26.77
CA VAL A 5 11.00 -20.26 25.55
C VAL A 5 10.28 -20.88 24.35
N ILE A 6 9.66 -22.05 24.52
CA ILE A 6 8.87 -22.70 23.46
C ILE A 6 7.66 -21.84 23.06
N ASP A 7 6.94 -21.28 24.02
CA ASP A 7 5.78 -20.42 23.77
C ASP A 7 6.17 -19.13 23.01
N ILE A 8 7.31 -18.53 23.36
CA ILE A 8 7.85 -17.37 22.63
C ILE A 8 8.25 -17.77 21.20
N LEU A 9 8.95 -18.90 21.02
CA LEU A 9 9.35 -19.37 19.69
C LEU A 9 8.14 -19.66 18.79
N MET A 10 7.08 -20.27 19.35
CA MET A 10 5.83 -20.49 18.61
C MET A 10 5.15 -19.17 18.22
N LYS A 11 5.11 -18.19 19.14
CA LYS A 11 4.54 -16.86 18.86
C LYS A 11 5.33 -16.12 17.77
N LEU A 12 6.66 -16.20 17.80
CA LEU A 12 7.53 -15.61 16.77
C LEU A 12 7.33 -16.29 15.41
N ALA A 13 7.25 -17.62 15.37
CA ALA A 13 6.99 -18.35 14.14
C ALA A 13 5.64 -17.97 13.52
N LYS A 14 4.59 -17.84 14.35
CA LYS A 14 3.28 -17.37 13.89
C LYS A 14 3.35 -15.94 13.36
N MET A 15 4.04 -15.05 14.06
CA MET A 15 4.22 -13.66 13.63
C MET A 15 4.96 -13.54 12.31
N ASP A 16 5.97 -14.38 12.06
CA ASP A 16 6.69 -14.43 10.77
C ASP A 16 5.78 -14.85 9.62
N VAL A 17 4.96 -15.89 9.81
CA VAL A 17 3.98 -16.33 8.80
C VAL A 17 2.94 -15.25 8.53
N ASP A 18 2.35 -14.67 9.59
CA ASP A 18 1.34 -13.62 9.46
C ASP A 18 1.93 -12.38 8.75
N SER A 19 3.20 -12.03 9.02
CA SER A 19 3.91 -10.93 8.34
C SER A 19 4.17 -11.20 6.86
N LYS A 20 4.48 -12.45 6.48
CA LYS A 20 4.66 -12.85 5.08
C LYS A 20 3.35 -12.76 4.31
N GLU A 21 2.26 -13.22 4.90
CA GLU A 21 0.92 -13.13 4.31
C GLU A 21 0.51 -11.67 4.07
N LEU A 22 0.69 -10.81 5.08
CA LEU A 22 0.42 -9.37 4.94
C LEU A 22 1.26 -8.73 3.83
N THR A 23 2.53 -9.12 3.72
CA THR A 23 3.42 -8.63 2.65
C THR A 23 2.92 -9.07 1.27
N ALA A 24 2.59 -10.35 1.10
CA ALA A 24 2.05 -10.89 -0.14
C ALA A 24 0.72 -10.20 -0.52
N GLN A 25 -0.14 -9.92 0.46
CA GLN A 25 -1.39 -9.20 0.25
C GLN A 25 -1.15 -7.77 -0.26
N VAL A 26 -0.21 -7.04 0.35
CA VAL A 26 0.14 -5.68 -0.08
C VAL A 26 0.76 -5.69 -1.49
N GLU A 27 1.62 -6.66 -1.80
CA GLU A 27 2.21 -6.80 -3.15
C GLU A 27 1.14 -7.12 -4.21
N ALA A 28 0.21 -8.03 -3.90
CA ALA A 28 -0.91 -8.36 -4.80
C ALA A 28 -1.80 -7.14 -5.06
N GLN A 29 -2.11 -6.36 -4.03
CA GLN A 29 -2.87 -5.10 -4.17
C GLN A 29 -2.12 -4.08 -5.03
N SER A 30 -0.80 -3.98 -4.84
CA SER A 30 0.06 -3.09 -5.63
C SER A 30 -0.01 -3.44 -7.12
N LEU A 31 0.06 -4.73 -7.44
CA LEU A 31 -0.04 -5.25 -8.80
C LEU A 31 -1.41 -4.96 -9.43
N LEU A 32 -2.49 -5.16 -8.66
CA LEU A 32 -3.86 -4.87 -9.11
C LEU A 32 -4.04 -3.38 -9.42
N ILE A 33 -3.55 -2.48 -8.56
CA ILE A 33 -3.61 -1.04 -8.80
C ILE A 33 -2.84 -0.67 -10.06
N ALA A 34 -1.64 -1.22 -10.25
CA ALA A 34 -0.85 -0.99 -11.46
C ALA A 34 -1.61 -1.44 -12.72
N ALA A 35 -2.20 -2.63 -12.70
CA ALA A 35 -3.01 -3.14 -13.81
C ALA A 35 -4.23 -2.25 -14.11
N LEU A 36 -4.93 -1.78 -13.07
CA LEU A 36 -6.09 -0.88 -13.23
C LEU A 36 -5.68 0.47 -13.85
N LEU A 37 -4.59 1.07 -13.36
CA LEU A 37 -4.09 2.35 -13.87
C LEU A 37 -3.60 2.24 -15.31
N LEU A 38 -2.87 1.17 -15.65
CA LEU A 38 -2.45 0.89 -17.03
C LEU A 38 -3.66 0.70 -17.96
N THR A 39 -4.66 -0.04 -17.50
CA THR A 39 -5.91 -0.28 -18.27
C THR A 39 -6.71 1.00 -18.48
N ALA A 40 -6.68 1.94 -17.52
CA ALA A 40 -7.38 3.21 -17.61
C ALA A 40 -6.76 4.19 -18.62
N GLY A 41 -5.55 3.91 -19.13
CA GLY A 41 -4.79 4.79 -20.01
C GLY A 41 -4.34 6.09 -19.32
N LYS A 42 -3.63 6.96 -20.07
CA LYS A 42 -2.99 8.16 -19.50
C LYS A 42 -3.95 9.13 -18.80
N GLU A 43 -5.07 9.46 -19.45
CA GLU A 43 -6.06 10.38 -18.86
C GLU A 43 -6.79 9.75 -17.66
N GLY A 44 -7.15 8.46 -17.74
CA GLY A 44 -7.80 7.75 -16.64
C GLY A 44 -6.88 7.59 -15.43
N SER A 45 -5.62 7.22 -15.65
CA SER A 45 -4.60 7.08 -14.61
C SER A 45 -4.35 8.40 -13.87
N ASN A 46 -4.24 9.52 -14.60
CA ASN A 46 -4.08 10.84 -13.99
C ASN A 46 -5.28 11.24 -13.12
N ASN A 47 -6.50 11.01 -13.62
CA ASN A 47 -7.73 11.29 -12.86
C ASN A 47 -7.83 10.42 -11.59
N ILE A 48 -7.51 9.13 -11.68
CA ILE A 48 -7.49 8.22 -10.53
C ILE A 48 -6.45 8.68 -9.50
N SER A 49 -5.23 9.00 -9.94
CA SER A 49 -4.16 9.52 -9.07
C SER A 49 -4.60 10.78 -8.33
N GLN A 50 -5.21 11.73 -9.03
CA GLN A 50 -5.68 12.97 -8.44
C GLN A 50 -6.81 12.75 -7.44
N ASN A 51 -7.77 11.86 -7.76
CA ASN A 51 -8.85 11.52 -6.84
C ASN A 51 -8.33 10.86 -5.55
N ILE A 52 -7.31 10.00 -5.65
CA ILE A 52 -6.67 9.39 -4.48
C ILE A 52 -5.99 10.46 -3.63
N GLN A 53 -5.21 11.37 -4.23
CA GLN A 53 -4.55 12.44 -3.51
C GLN A 53 -5.55 13.36 -2.79
N ASN A 54 -6.65 13.73 -3.47
CA ASN A 54 -7.71 14.53 -2.88
C ASN A 54 -8.38 13.81 -1.70
N ALA A 55 -8.62 12.50 -1.80
CA ALA A 55 -9.20 11.72 -0.71
C ALA A 55 -8.26 11.67 0.52
N VAL A 56 -6.95 11.53 0.31
CA VAL A 56 -5.96 11.56 1.40
C VAL A 56 -5.87 12.94 2.04
N GLN A 57 -5.91 14.01 1.24
CA GLN A 57 -5.94 15.39 1.74
C GLN A 57 -7.21 15.65 2.58
N MET A 58 -8.38 15.20 2.10
CA MET A 58 -9.63 15.31 2.86
C MET A 58 -9.59 14.52 4.17
N ALA A 59 -8.90 13.36 4.21
CA ALA A 59 -8.70 12.62 5.44
C ALA A 59 -7.79 13.36 6.44
N THR A 60 -6.81 14.12 5.94
CA THR A 60 -5.92 14.98 6.74
C THR A 60 -6.67 16.16 7.36
N GLU A 61 -7.61 16.74 6.61
CA GLU A 61 -8.41 17.90 7.03
C GLU A 61 -9.66 17.50 7.85
N SER A 62 -9.96 16.19 7.89
CA SER A 62 -11.13 15.67 8.58
C SER A 62 -10.97 15.80 10.11
N PRO A 63 -11.95 16.38 10.82
CA PRO A 63 -11.97 16.39 12.29
C PRO A 63 -12.10 14.98 12.91
N ALA A 64 -12.36 13.96 12.08
CA ALA A 64 -12.59 12.60 12.53
C ALA A 64 -11.27 11.84 12.73
N ALA A 65 -11.03 11.41 13.98
CA ALA A 65 -10.34 10.21 14.49
C ALA A 65 -9.07 9.61 13.82
N PHE A 66 -8.57 10.10 12.69
CA PHE A 66 -7.35 9.60 12.08
C PHE A 66 -6.16 10.31 12.72
N LEU A 67 -5.18 9.53 13.19
CA LEU A 67 -3.91 10.09 13.61
C LEU A 67 -3.18 10.61 12.38
N GLN A 68 -2.62 11.82 12.46
CA GLN A 68 -1.83 12.40 11.36
C GLN A 68 -0.74 11.44 10.87
N SER A 69 -0.12 10.69 11.79
CA SER A 69 0.89 9.67 11.48
C SER A 69 0.38 8.57 10.54
N ASP A 70 -0.88 8.17 10.68
CA ASP A 70 -1.48 7.10 9.88
C ASP A 70 -1.77 7.60 8.46
N VAL A 71 -2.18 8.86 8.36
CA VAL A 71 -2.43 9.53 7.07
C VAL A 71 -1.11 9.76 6.32
N ASP A 72 -0.05 10.19 7.01
CA ASP A 72 1.29 10.37 6.43
C ASP A 72 1.86 9.03 5.91
N LEU A 73 1.65 7.96 6.67
CA LEU A 73 2.04 6.60 6.26
C LEU A 73 1.27 6.16 5.01
N LEU A 74 -0.04 6.37 4.98
CA LEU A 74 -0.88 6.06 3.82
C LEU A 74 -0.42 6.83 2.57
N LEU A 75 -0.16 8.14 2.70
CA LEU A 75 0.32 8.97 1.59
C LEU A 75 1.66 8.46 1.04
N THR A 76 2.57 8.05 1.92
CA THR A 76 3.87 7.48 1.53
C THR A 76 3.69 6.21 0.69
N HIS A 77 2.81 5.31 1.12
CA HIS A 77 2.54 4.07 0.39
C HIS A 77 1.88 4.34 -0.96
N VAL A 78 0.86 5.19 -1.02
CA VAL A 78 0.17 5.55 -2.26
C VAL A 78 1.15 6.13 -3.29
N ASN A 79 1.99 7.08 -2.89
CA ASN A 79 2.96 7.69 -3.80
C ASN A 79 3.95 6.66 -4.38
N ARG A 80 4.37 5.70 -3.58
CA ARG A 80 5.23 4.59 -4.04
C ARG A 80 4.53 3.74 -5.10
N LEU A 81 3.25 3.43 -4.92
CA LEU A 81 2.47 2.62 -5.88
C LEU A 81 2.27 3.33 -7.21
N LEU A 82 1.96 4.62 -7.17
CA LEU A 82 1.83 5.45 -8.37
C LEU A 82 3.16 5.56 -9.13
N ALA A 83 4.28 5.70 -8.42
CA ALA A 83 5.61 5.75 -9.03
C ALA A 83 5.99 4.45 -9.73
N VAL A 84 5.74 3.29 -9.10
CA VAL A 84 5.99 1.97 -9.71
C VAL A 84 5.16 1.78 -10.97
N THR A 85 3.88 2.14 -10.91
CA THR A 85 2.97 2.02 -12.05
C THR A 85 3.44 2.88 -13.23
N ARG A 86 3.79 4.14 -12.98
CA ARG A 86 4.32 5.04 -14.01
C ARG A 86 5.61 4.51 -14.63
N TYR A 87 6.51 3.95 -13.83
CA TYR A 87 7.74 3.34 -14.35
C TYR A 87 7.43 2.17 -15.31
N VAL A 88 6.45 1.33 -14.97
CA VAL A 88 6.03 0.22 -15.84
C VAL A 88 5.41 0.73 -17.14
N ASP A 89 4.56 1.76 -17.07
CA ASP A 89 3.95 2.41 -18.23
C ASP A 89 5.03 2.96 -19.19
N GLU A 90 5.97 3.76 -18.66
CA GLU A 90 7.11 4.34 -19.40
C GLU A 90 8.00 3.27 -20.06
N LYS A 91 8.17 2.10 -19.42
CA LYS A 91 8.95 0.98 -19.97
C LYS A 91 8.18 0.12 -20.96
N SER A 92 6.85 0.14 -20.94
CA SER A 92 6.02 -0.60 -21.89
C SER A 92 5.89 0.09 -23.25
N GLU A 93 6.12 1.41 -23.31
CA GLU A 93 6.11 2.23 -24.53
C GLU A 93 7.49 2.36 -25.21
N ALA A 94 8.57 1.82 -24.62
CA ALA A 94 9.97 1.92 -25.09
C ALA A 94 10.47 0.63 -25.77
#